data_AF-A0A3B9UPJ2-F1
#
_entry.id   AF-A0A3B9UPJ2-F1
#
_cell.length_a   1.000
_cell.length_b   1.000
_cell.length_c   1.000
_cell.angle_alpha   90.00
_cell.angle_beta   90.00
_cell.angle_gamma   90.00
#
_symmetry.space_group_name_H-M   'P 1'
#
loop_
_entity.id
_entity.type
_entity.pdbx_description
1 polymer ?
#
loop_
_entity_poly.entity_id
_entity_poly.type
_entity_poly.pdbx_seq_one_letter_code
_entity_poly.pdbx_strand_id
1 'polypeptide(L)'
;MKEDQILCKDFIKGTIYFKQPLPDSNKIDWDKFDFSNKKHVLALLSMSFKGDFSEDLYCLLYDMENLINSCNFTTSEKIIIMLLRKNITQQHMGEILKVSQPTINYMINKIVNKIINAYRILYESWFYNNIEKSRVEKCNKCGISKLVNENYFRKRADKKGDGYYNCCRKCEKNKKVTKSTYKKASLK
;
A
#
# COMPACT_ATOMS: atom_id res chain seq x y z
N MET A 1 -20.12 -65.68 -12.13
CA MET A 1 -19.45 -65.79 -10.80
C MET A 1 -18.64 -64.55 -10.41
N LYS A 2 -17.64 -64.09 -11.20
CA LYS A 2 -16.90 -62.86 -10.86
C LYS A 2 -17.78 -61.61 -10.96
N GLU A 3 -18.59 -61.51 -12.01
CA GLU A 3 -19.50 -60.38 -12.24
C GLU A 3 -20.61 -60.31 -11.18
N ASP A 4 -21.18 -61.47 -10.79
CA ASP A 4 -22.18 -61.54 -9.71
C ASP A 4 -21.62 -61.08 -8.37
N GLN A 5 -20.36 -61.44 -8.06
CA GLN A 5 -19.69 -60.95 -6.85
C GLN A 5 -19.47 -59.44 -6.87
N ILE A 6 -19.21 -58.84 -8.03
CA ILE A 6 -19.02 -57.39 -8.17
C ILE A 6 -20.36 -56.68 -7.95
N LEU A 7 -21.43 -57.16 -8.59
CA LEU A 7 -22.79 -56.62 -8.42
C LEU A 7 -23.28 -56.70 -6.97
N CYS A 8 -23.08 -57.83 -6.30
CA CYS A 8 -23.46 -57.96 -4.88
C CYS A 8 -22.64 -57.03 -3.98
N LYS A 9 -21.34 -56.85 -4.25
CA LYS A 9 -20.48 -55.94 -3.47
C LYS A 9 -20.90 -54.48 -3.66
N ASP A 10 -21.22 -54.10 -4.88
CA ASP A 10 -21.70 -52.76 -5.24
C ASP A 10 -23.09 -52.48 -4.65
N PHE A 11 -23.98 -53.48 -4.62
CA PHE A 11 -25.31 -53.36 -4.01
C PHE A 11 -25.26 -53.25 -2.47
N ILE A 12 -24.37 -53.99 -1.81
CA ILE A 12 -24.26 -54.01 -0.35
C ILE A 12 -23.50 -52.79 0.19
N LYS A 13 -22.41 -52.38 -0.48
CA LYS A 13 -21.54 -51.30 0.01
C LYS A 13 -21.78 -49.95 -0.66
N GLY A 14 -22.47 -49.95 -1.81
CA GLY A 14 -22.53 -48.80 -2.71
C GLY A 14 -21.17 -48.59 -3.39
N THR A 15 -21.16 -48.58 -4.72
CA THR A 15 -19.96 -48.15 -5.47
C THR A 15 -19.72 -46.66 -5.17
N ILE A 16 -18.56 -46.33 -4.58
CA ILE A 16 -18.19 -44.93 -4.37
C ILE A 16 -17.79 -44.35 -5.73
N TYR A 17 -18.72 -43.63 -6.36
CA TYR A 17 -18.39 -42.76 -7.48
C TYR A 17 -17.68 -41.53 -6.94
N PHE A 18 -16.37 -41.45 -7.15
CA PHE A 18 -15.64 -40.20 -6.94
C PHE A 18 -16.20 -39.16 -7.90
N LYS A 19 -17.03 -38.23 -7.38
CA LYS A 19 -17.44 -37.06 -8.14
C LYS A 19 -16.16 -36.32 -8.55
N GLN A 20 -16.05 -35.93 -9.82
CA GLN A 20 -14.96 -35.04 -10.21
C GLN A 20 -15.03 -33.80 -9.32
N PRO A 21 -13.89 -33.32 -8.78
CA PRO A 21 -13.90 -32.06 -8.04
C PRO A 21 -14.51 -31.00 -8.95
N LEU A 22 -15.41 -30.19 -8.39
CA LEU A 22 -15.92 -29.04 -9.12
C LEU A 22 -14.71 -28.21 -9.60
N PRO A 23 -14.71 -27.72 -10.85
CA PRO A 23 -13.65 -26.84 -11.29
C PRO A 23 -13.58 -25.65 -10.33
N ASP A 24 -12.39 -25.35 -9.82
CA ASP A 24 -12.19 -24.20 -8.96
C ASP A 24 -12.81 -22.97 -9.63
N SER A 25 -13.59 -22.18 -8.88
CA SER A 25 -14.09 -20.94 -9.43
C SER A 25 -12.89 -20.06 -9.77
N ASN A 26 -12.69 -19.73 -11.04
CA ASN A 26 -11.65 -18.79 -11.49
C ASN A 26 -11.92 -17.33 -11.04
N LYS A 27 -12.75 -17.13 -10.02
CA LYS A 27 -13.01 -15.82 -9.43
C LYS A 27 -11.85 -15.47 -8.51
N ILE A 28 -11.29 -14.28 -8.71
CA ILE A 28 -10.23 -13.75 -7.86
C ILE A 28 -10.83 -13.42 -6.50
N ASP A 29 -10.20 -13.92 -5.45
CA ASP A 29 -10.54 -13.64 -4.07
C ASP A 29 -9.80 -12.36 -3.62
N TRP A 30 -10.52 -11.24 -3.60
CA TRP A 30 -9.97 -9.93 -3.28
C TRP A 30 -9.72 -9.73 -1.77
N ASP A 31 -10.29 -10.56 -0.90
CA ASP A 31 -10.03 -10.50 0.55
C ASP A 31 -8.58 -10.86 0.89
N LYS A 32 -7.91 -11.58 -0.01
CA LYS A 32 -6.48 -11.90 0.09
C LYS A 32 -5.57 -10.76 -0.34
N PHE A 33 -6.12 -9.66 -0.83
CA PHE A 33 -5.33 -8.49 -1.20
C PHE A 33 -4.69 -7.86 0.05
N ASP A 34 -3.46 -7.39 -0.10
CA ASP A 34 -2.70 -6.80 1.02
C ASP A 34 -1.95 -5.57 0.54
N PHE A 35 -2.36 -4.40 1.02
CA PHE A 35 -1.70 -3.12 0.76
C PHE A 35 -0.30 -3.01 1.38
N SER A 36 0.12 -3.96 2.21
CA SER A 36 1.50 -4.06 2.70
C SER A 36 2.41 -4.85 1.76
N ASN A 37 1.84 -5.63 0.84
CA ASN A 37 2.59 -6.46 -0.09
C ASN A 37 2.94 -5.68 -1.38
N LYS A 38 4.24 -5.56 -1.67
CA LYS A 38 4.74 -4.83 -2.84
C LYS A 38 4.19 -5.34 -4.16
N LYS A 39 4.02 -6.66 -4.32
CA LYS A 39 3.55 -7.26 -5.57
C LYS A 39 2.08 -6.90 -5.82
N HIS A 40 1.26 -6.96 -4.76
CA HIS A 40 -0.16 -6.61 -4.81
C HIS A 40 -0.34 -5.13 -5.15
N VAL A 41 0.38 -4.25 -4.45
CA VAL A 41 0.35 -2.80 -4.70
C VAL A 41 0.84 -2.45 -6.10
N LEU A 42 1.90 -3.10 -6.60
CA LEU A 42 2.39 -2.87 -7.95
C LEU A 42 1.37 -3.30 -9.02
N ALA A 43 0.76 -4.48 -8.86
CA ALA A 43 -0.26 -4.97 -9.77
C ALA A 43 -1.46 -4.01 -9.83
N LEU A 44 -1.94 -3.56 -8.67
CA LEU A 44 -3.05 -2.61 -8.58
C LEU A 44 -2.69 -1.22 -9.15
N LEU A 45 -1.45 -0.76 -8.97
CA LEU A 45 -0.96 0.52 -9.51
C LEU A 45 -0.97 0.56 -11.04
N SER A 46 -0.70 -0.57 -11.69
CA SER A 46 -0.71 -0.70 -13.15
C SER A 46 -2.12 -0.68 -13.75
N MET A 47 -3.16 -0.87 -12.93
CA MET A 47 -4.56 -0.85 -13.37
C MET A 47 -5.11 0.58 -13.37
N SER A 48 -6.08 0.84 -14.24
CA SER A 48 -6.80 2.10 -14.32
C SER A 48 -8.23 1.92 -13.81
N PHE A 49 -8.73 2.86 -13.01
CA PHE A 49 -10.14 2.90 -12.62
C PHE A 49 -11.03 3.13 -13.85
N LYS A 50 -12.00 2.22 -14.10
CA LYS A 50 -12.84 2.22 -15.32
C LYS A 50 -14.29 1.81 -15.08
N GLY A 51 -14.71 1.56 -13.84
CA GLY A 51 -16.01 0.97 -13.55
C GLY A 51 -16.66 1.48 -12.27
N ASP A 52 -17.78 0.85 -11.93
CA ASP A 52 -18.62 1.19 -10.78
C ASP A 52 -18.22 0.39 -9.54
N PHE A 53 -18.61 0.85 -8.35
CA PHE A 53 -18.29 0.23 -7.06
C PHE A 53 -19.00 -1.12 -6.78
N SER A 54 -19.50 -1.78 -7.83
CA SER A 54 -20.20 -3.06 -7.73
C SER A 54 -19.25 -4.23 -7.47
N GLU A 55 -17.98 -4.12 -7.87
CA GLU A 55 -16.96 -5.14 -7.61
C GLU A 55 -15.92 -4.62 -6.61
N ASP A 56 -15.48 -5.48 -5.69
CA ASP A 56 -14.49 -5.14 -4.64
C ASP A 56 -13.18 -4.57 -5.22
N LEU A 57 -12.81 -5.00 -6.43
CA LEU A 57 -11.67 -4.45 -7.18
C LEU A 57 -11.77 -2.93 -7.34
N TYR A 58 -12.94 -2.40 -7.65
CA TYR A 58 -13.11 -0.95 -7.86
C TYR A 58 -13.02 -0.19 -6.54
N CYS A 59 -13.47 -0.78 -5.43
CA CYS A 59 -13.23 -0.23 -4.08
C CYS A 59 -11.73 -0.17 -3.79
N LEU A 60 -10.99 -1.25 -4.06
CA LEU A 60 -9.53 -1.28 -3.89
C LEU A 60 -8.80 -0.25 -4.76
N LEU A 61 -9.22 -0.10 -6.02
CA LEU A 61 -8.66 0.91 -6.93
C LEU A 61 -8.92 2.33 -6.44
N TYR A 62 -10.11 2.59 -5.91
CA TYR A 62 -10.46 3.90 -5.34
C TYR A 62 -9.62 4.22 -4.09
N ASP A 63 -9.48 3.26 -3.18
CA ASP A 63 -8.60 3.40 -2.02
C ASP A 63 -7.15 3.65 -2.42
N MET A 64 -6.69 2.97 -3.47
CA MET A 64 -5.36 3.18 -4.05
C MET A 64 -5.19 4.60 -4.61
N GLU A 65 -6.20 5.17 -5.28
CA GLU A 65 -6.15 6.56 -5.75
C GLU A 65 -6.08 7.55 -4.59
N ASN A 66 -6.86 7.32 -3.53
CA ASN A 66 -6.82 8.14 -2.32
C ASN A 66 -5.42 8.08 -1.66
N LEU A 67 -4.81 6.90 -1.61
CA LEU A 67 -3.44 6.73 -1.14
C LEU A 67 -2.43 7.48 -2.01
N ILE A 68 -2.53 7.39 -3.34
CA ILE A 68 -1.65 8.10 -4.28
C ILE A 68 -1.79 9.61 -4.11
N ASN A 69 -3.01 10.12 -3.97
CA ASN A 69 -3.29 11.55 -3.76
C ASN A 69 -2.74 12.07 -2.42
N SER A 70 -2.71 11.22 -1.39
CA SER A 70 -2.10 11.56 -0.09
C SER A 70 -0.56 11.58 -0.11
N CYS A 71 0.06 10.96 -1.12
CA CYS A 71 1.50 10.84 -1.25
C CYS A 71 2.14 12.02 -1.98
N ASN A 72 3.27 12.49 -1.45
CA ASN A 72 4.10 13.49 -2.12
C ASN A 72 5.04 12.83 -3.15
N PHE A 73 4.58 12.78 -4.40
CA PHE A 73 5.36 12.35 -5.55
C PHE A 73 6.04 13.51 -6.28
N THR A 74 7.27 13.28 -6.76
CA THR A 74 7.95 14.20 -7.66
C THR A 74 7.34 14.15 -9.06
N THR A 75 7.62 15.14 -9.90
CA THR A 75 7.14 15.17 -11.30
C THR A 75 7.53 13.92 -12.08
N SER A 76 8.79 13.46 -11.94
CA SER A 76 9.26 12.22 -12.57
C SER A 76 8.51 10.98 -12.05
N GLU A 77 8.27 10.90 -10.74
CA GLU A 77 7.52 9.79 -10.15
C GLU A 77 6.06 9.76 -10.65
N LYS A 78 5.42 10.93 -10.82
CA LYS A 78 4.08 11.04 -11.41
C LYS A 78 4.04 10.59 -12.87
N ILE A 79 5.05 10.95 -13.66
CA ILE A 79 5.15 10.49 -15.06
C ILE A 79 5.28 8.97 -15.11
N ILE A 80 6.08 8.36 -14.24
CA ILE A 80 6.23 6.90 -14.17
C ILE A 80 4.90 6.23 -13.82
N ILE A 81 4.15 6.76 -12.84
CA ILE A 81 2.80 6.25 -12.50
C ILE A 81 1.88 6.30 -13.72
N MET A 82 1.87 7.43 -14.45
CA MET A 82 1.07 7.57 -15.66
C MET A 82 1.47 6.55 -16.74
N LEU A 83 2.76 6.32 -16.96
CA LEU A 83 3.26 5.35 -17.94
C LEU A 83 2.92 3.91 -17.53
N LEU A 84 2.95 3.59 -16.23
CA LEU A 84 2.58 2.27 -15.72
C LEU A 84 1.11 1.95 -16.02
N ARG A 85 0.21 2.90 -15.82
CA ARG A 85 -1.22 2.75 -16.11
C ARG A 85 -1.54 2.64 -17.60
N LYS A 86 -0.62 3.10 -18.46
CA LYS A 86 -0.68 2.93 -19.92
C LYS A 86 -0.09 1.59 -20.37
N ASN A 87 0.31 0.70 -19.45
CA ASN A 87 0.96 -0.58 -19.72
C ASN A 87 2.25 -0.46 -20.54
N ILE A 88 2.98 0.65 -20.39
CA ILE A 88 4.28 0.82 -21.05
C ILE A 88 5.33 -0.05 -20.34
N THR A 89 6.19 -0.72 -21.11
CA THR A 89 7.25 -1.57 -20.55
C THR A 89 8.36 -0.73 -19.93
N GLN A 90 9.07 -1.28 -18.93
CA GLN A 90 10.14 -0.56 -18.24
C GLN A 90 11.30 -0.16 -19.16
N GLN A 91 11.56 -0.94 -20.22
CA GLN A 91 12.56 -0.62 -21.23
C GLN A 91 12.17 0.65 -21.98
N HIS A 92 10.93 0.69 -22.49
CA HIS A 92 10.44 1.85 -23.24
C HIS A 92 10.28 3.09 -22.35
N MET A 93 9.91 2.91 -21.07
CA MET A 93 9.96 4.00 -20.09
C MET A 93 11.37 4.60 -19.95
N GLY A 94 12.40 3.75 -19.97
CA GLY A 94 13.80 4.18 -19.94
C GLY A 94 14.18 5.02 -21.15
N GLU A 95 13.71 4.64 -22.34
CA GLU A 95 13.91 5.41 -23.57
C GLU A 95 13.23 6.79 -23.52
N ILE A 96 11.95 6.84 -23.10
CA ILE A 96 11.16 8.07 -22.98
C ILE A 96 11.81 9.05 -21.99
N LEU A 97 12.24 8.53 -20.84
CA LEU A 97 12.81 9.34 -19.76
C LEU A 97 14.33 9.52 -19.89
N LYS A 98 14.97 8.92 -20.90
CA LYS A 98 16.42 8.90 -21.12
C LYS A 98 17.21 8.43 -19.89
N VAL A 99 16.72 7.37 -19.25
CA VAL A 99 17.34 6.74 -18.06
C VAL A 99 17.44 5.23 -18.26
N SER A 100 18.37 4.58 -17.56
CA SER A 100 18.54 3.14 -17.67
C SER A 100 17.35 2.36 -17.06
N GLN A 101 17.05 1.19 -17.62
CA GLN A 101 15.98 0.31 -17.12
C GLN A 101 16.13 -0.06 -15.64
N PRO A 102 17.34 -0.33 -15.10
CA PRO A 102 17.52 -0.55 -13.66
C PRO A 102 17.09 0.66 -12.82
N THR A 103 17.34 1.89 -13.32
CA THR A 103 16.92 3.12 -12.65
C THR A 103 15.39 3.25 -12.62
N ILE A 104 14.72 2.90 -13.72
CA ILE A 104 13.25 2.82 -13.76
C ILE A 104 12.73 1.84 -12.71
N ASN A 105 13.26 0.62 -12.66
CA ASN A 105 12.84 -0.39 -11.69
C ASN A 105 13.06 0.10 -10.24
N TYR A 106 14.18 0.77 -9.96
CA TYR A 106 14.42 1.39 -8.66
C TYR A 106 13.38 2.47 -8.33
N MET A 107 13.04 3.34 -9.28
CA MET A 107 12.02 4.38 -9.09
C MET A 107 10.63 3.80 -8.86
N ILE A 108 10.25 2.74 -9.58
CA ILE A 108 8.98 2.02 -9.36
C ILE A 108 8.93 1.46 -7.95
N ASN A 109 9.98 0.75 -7.51
CA ASN A 109 10.05 0.23 -6.15
C ASN A 109 9.95 1.33 -5.08
N LYS A 110 10.58 2.49 -5.33
CA LYS A 110 10.49 3.65 -4.45
C LYS A 110 9.07 4.20 -4.38
N ILE A 111 8.36 4.28 -5.50
CA ILE A 111 6.94 4.70 -5.56
C ILE A 111 6.08 3.73 -4.75
N VAL A 112 6.19 2.43 -4.99
CA VAL A 112 5.44 1.39 -4.26
C VAL A 112 5.70 1.49 -2.76
N ASN A 113 6.96 1.64 -2.34
CA ASN A 113 7.30 1.81 -0.93
C ASN A 113 6.69 3.08 -0.31
N LYS A 114 6.57 4.19 -1.06
CA LYS A 114 5.90 5.40 -0.55
C LYS A 114 4.42 5.14 -0.28
N ILE A 115 3.75 4.43 -1.19
CA ILE A 115 2.33 4.08 -1.06
C ILE A 115 2.11 3.17 0.15
N ILE A 116 2.89 2.08 0.27
CA ILE A 116 2.83 1.17 1.42
C ILE A 116 3.03 1.94 2.74
N ASN A 117 3.98 2.87 2.78
CA ASN A 117 4.22 3.67 3.96
C ASN A 117 3.04 4.61 4.29
N ALA A 118 2.36 5.17 3.28
CA ALA A 118 1.17 5.97 3.49
C ALA A 118 0.02 5.12 4.04
N TYR A 119 -0.20 3.93 3.45
CA TYR A 119 -1.18 2.97 3.93
C TYR A 119 -0.93 2.58 5.39
N ARG A 120 0.31 2.23 5.75
CA ARG A 120 0.66 1.88 7.15
C ARG A 120 0.32 2.99 8.13
N ILE A 121 0.59 4.25 7.78
CA ILE A 121 0.28 5.40 8.64
C ILE A 121 -1.24 5.55 8.82
N LEU A 122 -2.01 5.36 7.75
CA LEU A 122 -3.48 5.43 7.82
C LEU A 122 -4.07 4.28 8.64
N TYR A 123 -3.62 3.05 8.38
CA TYR A 123 -4.03 1.87 9.12
C TYR A 123 -3.72 2.01 10.60
N GLU A 124 -2.51 2.46 10.94
CA GLU A 124 -2.09 2.70 12.32
C GLU A 124 -3.01 3.74 12.99
N SER A 125 -3.25 4.87 12.34
CA SER A 125 -4.19 5.89 12.85
C SER A 125 -5.59 5.30 13.10
N TRP A 126 -6.13 4.53 12.15
CA TRP A 126 -7.43 3.89 12.29
C TRP A 126 -7.45 2.89 13.45
N PHE A 127 -6.45 2.02 13.57
CA PHE A 127 -6.34 1.01 14.62
C PHE A 127 -6.40 1.65 16.01
N TYR A 128 -5.58 2.68 16.24
CA TYR A 128 -5.53 3.32 17.55
C TYR A 128 -6.76 4.17 17.86
N ASN A 129 -7.41 4.75 16.85
CA ASN A 129 -8.64 5.52 17.05
C ASN A 129 -9.83 4.62 17.40
N ASN A 130 -9.93 3.44 16.78
CA ASN A 130 -11.15 2.63 16.85
C ASN A 130 -11.03 1.44 17.81
N ILE A 131 -9.86 0.82 17.90
CA ILE A 131 -9.65 -0.42 18.67
C ILE A 131 -9.06 -0.10 20.04
N GLU A 132 -7.83 0.42 20.07
CA GLU A 132 -7.12 0.66 21.34
C GLU A 132 -7.65 1.89 22.08
N LYS A 133 -8.29 2.84 21.36
CA LYS A 133 -8.73 4.16 21.86
C LYS A 133 -7.59 4.94 22.53
N SER A 134 -6.38 4.73 22.04
CA SER A 134 -5.18 5.40 22.51
C SER A 134 -5.19 6.88 22.11
N ARG A 135 -4.49 7.69 22.90
CA ARG A 135 -4.44 9.13 22.68
C ARG A 135 -3.82 9.48 21.32
N VAL A 136 -4.59 10.16 20.47
CA VAL A 136 -4.14 10.68 19.18
C VAL A 136 -4.20 12.20 19.13
N GLU A 137 -3.25 12.81 18.43
CA GLU A 137 -3.23 14.25 18.19
C GLU A 137 -2.95 14.57 16.72
N LYS A 138 -3.57 15.64 16.24
CA LYS A 138 -3.36 16.17 14.90
C LYS A 138 -2.10 17.02 14.89
N CYS A 139 -1.15 16.69 14.02
CA CYS A 139 0.05 17.50 13.86
C CYS A 139 -0.30 18.85 13.19
N ASN A 140 0.05 19.97 13.83
CA ASN A 140 -0.26 21.31 13.30
C ASN A 140 0.36 21.59 11.91
N LYS A 141 1.50 20.97 11.58
CA LYS A 141 2.19 21.23 10.30
C LYS A 141 1.70 20.37 9.12
N CYS A 142 1.54 19.06 9.30
CA CYS A 142 1.10 18.17 8.22
C CYS A 142 -0.39 17.83 8.25
N GLY A 143 -1.12 18.19 9.31
CA GLY A 143 -2.55 17.94 9.44
C GLY A 143 -2.94 16.47 9.66
N ILE A 144 -1.99 15.55 9.72
CA ILE A 144 -2.25 14.12 9.91
C ILE A 144 -2.36 13.81 11.41
N SER A 145 -3.44 13.12 11.81
CA SER A 145 -3.63 12.56 13.15
C SER A 145 -2.68 11.39 13.39
N LYS A 146 -1.95 11.43 14.50
CA LYS A 146 -0.96 10.41 14.87
C LYS A 146 -1.07 10.11 16.35
N LEU A 147 -0.61 8.94 16.74
CA LEU A 147 -0.45 8.58 18.14
C LEU A 147 0.44 9.56 18.91
N VAL A 148 0.02 9.89 20.12
CA VAL A 148 0.83 10.65 21.08
C VAL A 148 1.84 9.70 21.73
N ASN A 149 2.96 9.49 21.05
CA ASN A 149 4.09 8.72 21.57
C ASN A 149 5.41 9.39 21.17
N GLU A 150 6.51 8.90 21.72
CA GLU A 150 7.84 9.42 21.38
C GLU A 150 8.23 9.18 19.91
N ASN A 151 7.64 8.19 19.25
CA ASN A 151 7.95 7.90 17.84
C ASN A 151 7.47 9.04 16.93
N TYR A 152 6.29 9.60 17.20
CA TYR A 152 5.67 10.64 16.38
C TYR A 152 5.86 12.05 16.91
N PHE A 153 5.83 12.25 18.23
CA PHE A 153 5.91 13.56 18.85
C PHE A 153 7.09 13.63 19.83
N ARG A 154 7.77 14.77 19.85
CA ARG A 154 8.86 14.99 20.79
C ARG A 154 8.29 15.35 22.16
N LYS A 155 8.79 14.71 23.22
CA LYS A 155 8.50 15.12 24.61
C LYS A 155 9.06 16.52 24.88
N ARG A 156 8.27 17.35 25.54
CA ARG A 156 8.69 18.67 26.05
C ARG A 156 9.55 18.46 27.29
N ALA A 157 10.66 19.19 27.38
CA ALA A 157 11.49 19.19 28.58
C ALA A 157 10.73 19.80 29.77
N ASP A 158 9.93 20.83 29.50
CA ASP A 158 9.25 21.63 30.52
C ASP A 158 8.02 20.94 31.16
N LYS A 159 7.67 19.72 30.72
CA LYS A 159 6.50 18.92 31.17
C LYS A 159 5.14 19.66 31.19
N LYS A 160 5.02 20.84 30.56
CA LYS A 160 3.77 21.62 30.51
C LYS A 160 2.73 20.98 29.59
N GLY A 161 1.46 21.07 30.00
CA GLY A 161 0.31 20.52 29.28
C GLY A 161 0.42 19.00 29.14
N ASP A 162 0.22 18.51 27.93
CA ASP A 162 0.24 17.08 27.61
C ASP A 162 1.64 16.44 27.52
N GLY A 163 2.68 17.24 27.78
CA GLY A 163 4.06 16.76 27.77
C GLY A 163 4.66 16.53 26.38
N TYR A 164 3.91 16.74 25.28
CA TYR A 164 4.39 16.60 23.90
C TYR A 164 4.28 17.91 23.10
N TYR A 165 5.19 18.11 22.13
CA TYR A 165 5.03 19.18 21.14
C TYR A 165 3.97 18.79 20.11
N ASN A 166 3.18 19.77 19.66
CA ASN A 166 2.10 19.61 18.67
C ASN A 166 2.58 19.45 17.21
N CYS A 167 3.89 19.46 16.98
CA CYS A 167 4.51 19.22 15.68
C CYS A 167 5.16 17.83 15.67
N CYS A 168 4.82 17.01 14.67
CA CYS A 168 5.41 15.68 14.57
C CYS A 168 6.90 15.73 14.20
N ARG A 169 7.65 14.72 14.62
CA ARG A 169 9.10 14.57 14.40
C ARG A 169 9.49 14.60 12.92
N LYS A 170 8.68 14.03 12.02
CA LYS A 170 8.91 14.10 10.56
C LYS A 170 8.95 15.56 10.08
N CYS A 171 7.98 16.36 10.53
CA CYS A 171 7.86 17.78 10.19
C CYS A 171 8.99 18.64 10.80
N GLU A 172 9.48 18.27 11.98
CA GLU A 172 10.65 18.90 12.60
C GLU A 172 11.95 18.61 11.84
N LYS A 173 12.19 17.34 11.45
CA LYS A 173 13.40 16.94 10.70
C LYS A 173 13.51 17.72 9.38
N ASN A 174 12.40 17.90 8.66
CA ASN A 174 12.39 18.66 7.41
C ASN A 174 12.77 20.15 7.59
N LYS A 175 12.60 20.75 8.78
CA LYS A 175 13.06 22.12 9.06
C LYS A 175 14.58 22.23 9.24
N LYS A 176 15.26 21.14 9.62
CA LYS A 176 16.72 21.15 9.86
C LYS A 176 17.51 21.13 8.56
N VAL A 177 17.01 20.42 7.54
CA VAL A 177 17.67 20.28 6.24
C VAL A 177 17.81 21.63 5.52
N THR A 178 16.79 22.50 5.60
CA THR A 178 16.86 23.83 4.98
C THR A 178 17.88 24.75 5.65
N LYS A 179 18.08 24.68 6.97
CA LYS A 179 19.06 25.56 7.67
C LYS A 179 20.53 25.16 7.45
N SER A 180 20.84 23.88 7.20
CA SER A 180 22.22 23.44 6.96
C SER A 180 22.73 23.74 5.55
N THR A 181 21.84 23.83 4.55
CA THR A 181 22.22 24.12 3.16
C THR A 181 22.59 25.59 2.94
N TYR A 182 21.96 26.55 3.64
CA TYR A 182 22.32 27.97 3.51
C TYR A 182 23.62 28.36 4.20
N LYS A 183 24.08 27.62 5.22
CA LYS A 183 25.36 27.91 5.90
C LYS A 183 26.61 27.48 5.11
N LYS A 184 26.47 26.62 4.09
CA LYS A 184 27.57 26.20 3.21
C LYS A 184 27.63 26.99 1.89
N ALA A 185 26.61 27.80 1.59
CA ALA A 185 26.51 28.57 0.36
C ALA A 185 26.91 30.06 0.52
N SER A 186 27.27 30.50 1.73
CA SER A 186 27.69 31.90 2.00
C SER A 186 29.18 32.03 2.34
N LEU A 187 29.99 31.01 2.03
CA LEU A 187 31.43 30.96 2.26
C LEU A 187 32.11 30.32 1.04
N LYS A 188 31.97 30.94 -0.13
CA LYS A 188 32.85 30.82 -1.29
C LYS A 188 32.74 32.09 -2.11
#